data_AF-A0A9X7A2I9-F1
#
_entry.id   AF-A0A9X7A2I9-F1
#
_cell.length_a   1.000
_cell.length_b   1.000
_cell.length_c   1.000
_cell.angle_alpha   90.00
_cell.angle_beta   90.00
_cell.angle_gamma   90.00
#
_symmetry.space_group_name_H-M   'P 1'
#
loop_
_entity.id
_entity.type
_entity.pdbx_description
1 polymer ?
#
loop_
_entity_poly.entity_id
_entity_poly.type
_entity_poly.pdbx_seq_one_letter_code
_entity_poly.pdbx_strand_id
1 'polypeptide(L)'
;MSKYGLPLLLTFLFILENIFVSTVSPNILGHNAIIVPHFLFFGLLFITLYYNPKKALIYGVIFGFIYDIVYTEIIGIYLAAFPLFIFLISQAIKILYANLFVRSILVLIWTAALEYLVYGLNALFGFTNMNNTYFLNHRLLPTLLLNALFILIFAYPFSSLLRTISENNEEK
;
A
#
# COMPACT_ATOMS: atom_id res chain seq x y z
N MET A 1 21.15 9.46 -12.37
CA MET A 1 19.81 9.45 -12.99
C MET A 1 18.71 9.35 -11.92
N SER A 2 18.69 10.23 -10.90
CA SER A 2 18.04 9.89 -9.60
C SER A 2 16.78 10.68 -9.21
N LYS A 3 16.34 11.71 -9.96
CA LYS A 3 15.14 12.50 -9.57
C LYS A 3 13.81 11.85 -9.94
N TYR A 4 13.76 11.09 -11.03
CA TYR A 4 12.50 10.54 -11.58
C TYR A 4 12.26 9.05 -11.29
N GLY A 5 13.22 8.35 -10.66
CA GLY A 5 13.10 6.91 -10.41
C GLY A 5 11.94 6.55 -9.48
N LEU A 6 11.75 7.32 -8.40
CA LEU A 6 10.68 7.10 -7.42
C LEU A 6 9.27 7.33 -7.98
N PRO A 7 8.95 8.47 -8.62
CA PRO A 7 7.62 8.68 -9.17
C PRO A 7 7.32 7.68 -10.30
N LEU A 8 8.33 7.29 -11.10
CA LEU A 8 8.14 6.27 -12.13
C LEU A 8 7.81 4.90 -11.53
N LEU A 9 8.51 4.52 -10.45
CA LEU A 9 8.26 3.27 -9.72
C LEU A 9 6.85 3.23 -9.11
N LEU A 10 6.42 4.32 -8.46
CA LEU A 10 5.07 4.41 -7.89
C LEU A 10 3.99 4.40 -8.97
N THR A 11 4.22 5.09 -10.09
CA THR A 11 3.31 5.08 -11.24
C THR A 11 3.20 3.68 -11.84
N PHE A 12 4.32 2.98 -11.97
CA PHE A 12 4.34 1.59 -12.43
C PHE A 12 3.53 0.67 -11.49
N LEU A 13 3.73 0.78 -10.18
CA LEU A 13 2.96 0.01 -9.20
C LEU A 13 1.46 0.33 -9.26
N PHE A 14 1.10 1.61 -9.42
CA PHE A 14 -0.28 2.04 -9.56
C PHE A 14 -0.96 1.47 -10.81
N ILE A 15 -0.26 1.49 -11.95
CA ILE A 15 -0.76 0.89 -13.20
C ILE A 15 -0.91 -0.62 -13.06
N LEU A 16 0.09 -1.29 -12.45
CA LEU A 16 0.04 -2.72 -12.19
C LEU A 16 -1.16 -3.09 -11.33
N GLU A 17 -1.42 -2.30 -10.28
CA GLU A 17 -2.59 -2.46 -9.41
C GLU A 17 -3.89 -2.34 -10.21
N ASN A 18 -3.99 -1.32 -11.07
CA ASN A 18 -5.18 -1.08 -11.91
C ASN A 18 -5.47 -2.25 -12.86
N ILE A 19 -4.43 -2.73 -13.54
CA ILE A 19 -4.53 -3.88 -14.44
C ILE A 19 -5.00 -5.12 -13.68
N PHE A 20 -4.47 -5.35 -12.48
CA PHE A 20 -4.84 -6.49 -11.66
C PHE A 20 -6.31 -6.41 -11.22
N VAL A 21 -6.77 -5.25 -10.74
CA VAL A 21 -8.18 -5.03 -10.36
C VAL A 21 -9.09 -5.25 -11.57
N SER A 22 -8.73 -4.71 -12.74
CA SER A 22 -9.55 -4.81 -13.95
C SER A 22 -9.62 -6.22 -14.55
N THR A 23 -8.54 -7.00 -14.49
CA THR A 23 -8.43 -8.28 -15.22
C THR A 23 -8.60 -9.51 -14.33
N VAL A 24 -8.05 -9.46 -13.12
CA VAL A 24 -7.93 -10.63 -12.24
C VAL A 24 -9.07 -10.72 -11.23
N SER A 25 -9.48 -9.59 -10.64
CA SER A 25 -10.55 -9.57 -9.62
C SER A 25 -11.88 -10.17 -10.10
N PRO A 26 -12.36 -9.94 -11.35
CA PRO A 26 -13.66 -10.47 -11.79
C PRO A 26 -13.62 -11.96 -12.18
N ASN A 27 -12.47 -12.47 -12.61
CA ASN A 27 -12.40 -13.72 -13.39
C ASN A 27 -11.96 -14.96 -12.58
N ILE A 28 -11.23 -14.80 -11.47
CA ILE A 28 -10.55 -15.93 -10.83
C ILE A 28 -11.27 -16.45 -9.56
N LEU A 29 -12.09 -15.63 -8.89
CA LEU A 29 -12.48 -15.90 -7.49
C LEU A 29 -13.97 -16.12 -7.24
N GLY A 30 -14.79 -16.08 -8.30
CA GLY A 30 -16.24 -16.19 -8.18
C GLY A 30 -16.86 -14.95 -7.51
N HIS A 31 -18.19 -14.90 -7.45
CA HIS A 31 -18.96 -13.71 -7.05
C HIS A 31 -18.84 -13.33 -5.56
N ASN A 32 -18.06 -14.09 -4.77
CA ASN A 32 -18.11 -14.00 -3.32
C ASN A 32 -16.83 -13.47 -2.67
N ALA A 33 -15.70 -13.39 -3.36
CA ALA A 33 -14.44 -12.89 -2.77
C ALA A 33 -13.93 -11.64 -3.50
N ILE A 34 -13.63 -10.61 -2.73
CA ILE A 34 -13.14 -9.31 -3.22
C ILE A 34 -11.66 -9.20 -2.83
N ILE A 35 -10.77 -9.18 -3.81
CA ILE A 35 -9.34 -9.03 -3.57
C ILE A 35 -8.87 -7.66 -4.03
N VAL A 36 -8.26 -6.92 -3.11
CA VAL A 36 -7.68 -5.60 -3.39
C VAL A 36 -6.16 -5.70 -3.37
N PRO A 37 -5.46 -5.64 -4.51
CA PRO A 37 -4.02 -5.48 -4.51
C PRO A 37 -3.66 -4.10 -3.90
N HIS A 38 -2.73 -4.03 -2.96
CA HIS A 38 -2.25 -2.78 -2.34
C HIS A 38 -0.81 -2.50 -2.74
N PHE A 39 -0.50 -2.61 -4.04
CA PHE A 39 0.87 -2.51 -4.56
C PHE A 39 1.43 -1.10 -4.41
N LEU A 40 0.61 -0.08 -4.68
CA LEU A 40 1.01 1.31 -4.51
C LEU A 40 1.30 1.61 -3.03
N PHE A 41 0.42 1.17 -2.13
CA PHE A 41 0.58 1.37 -0.69
C PHE A 41 1.83 0.65 -0.16
N PHE A 42 2.09 -0.58 -0.62
CA PHE A 42 3.34 -1.29 -0.38
C PHE A 42 4.56 -0.44 -0.79
N GLY A 43 4.55 0.12 -2.00
CA GLY A 43 5.64 0.96 -2.50
C GLY A 43 5.89 2.20 -1.63
N LEU A 44 4.81 2.89 -1.22
CA LEU A 44 4.88 4.06 -0.34
C LEU A 44 5.49 3.71 1.03
N LEU A 45 5.07 2.60 1.64
CA LEU A 45 5.63 2.16 2.92
C LEU A 45 7.10 1.75 2.77
N PHE A 46 7.49 1.10 1.68
CA PHE A 46 8.89 0.76 1.42
C PHE A 46 9.78 2.00 1.22
N ILE A 47 9.31 3.02 0.50
CA ILE A 47 10.03 4.31 0.38
C ILE A 47 10.21 4.94 1.77
N THR A 48 9.20 4.84 2.64
CA THR A 48 9.25 5.33 4.01
C THR A 48 10.33 4.62 4.83
N LEU A 49 10.44 3.30 4.67
CA LEU A 49 11.35 2.45 5.44
C LEU A 49 12.81 2.49 4.96
N TYR A 50 13.04 2.65 3.65
CA TYR A 50 14.36 2.46 3.03
C TYR A 50 14.98 3.71 2.39
N TYR A 51 14.19 4.76 2.16
CA TYR A 51 14.69 5.94 1.44
C TYR A 51 14.45 7.23 2.20
N ASN A 52 13.23 7.78 2.18
CA ASN A 52 12.97 9.06 2.84
C ASN A 52 11.48 9.21 3.21
N PRO A 53 11.15 9.27 4.51
CA PRO A 53 9.76 9.37 4.97
C PRO A 53 9.08 10.68 4.54
N LYS A 54 9.82 11.80 4.44
CA LYS A 54 9.24 13.08 4.01
C LYS A 54 8.78 13.02 2.54
N LYS A 55 9.60 12.42 1.67
CA LYS A 55 9.23 12.22 0.26
C LYS A 55 8.09 11.23 0.12
N ALA A 56 8.10 10.14 0.89
CA ALA A 56 6.98 9.21 0.93
C ALA A 56 5.68 9.90 1.32
N LEU A 57 5.70 10.82 2.29
CA LEU A 57 4.52 11.56 2.72
C LEU A 57 3.95 12.46 1.60
N ILE A 58 4.81 13.18 0.88
CA ILE A 58 4.40 13.97 -0.30
C ILE A 58 3.77 13.07 -1.35
N TYR A 59 4.42 11.94 -1.68
CA TYR A 59 3.86 10.99 -2.65
C TYR A 59 2.57 10.34 -2.14
N GLY A 60 2.45 10.07 -0.84
CA GLY A 60 1.24 9.52 -0.23
C GLY A 60 0.04 10.45 -0.37
N VAL A 61 0.22 11.77 -0.24
CA VAL A 61 -0.84 12.76 -0.49
C VAL A 61 -1.22 12.76 -1.97
N ILE A 62 -0.25 12.88 -2.88
CA ILE A 62 -0.49 12.98 -4.32
C ILE A 62 -1.16 11.71 -4.84
N PHE A 63 -0.58 10.54 -4.54
CA PHE A 63 -1.12 9.27 -4.99
C PHE A 63 -2.39 8.89 -4.24
N GLY A 64 -2.57 9.29 -2.97
CA GLY A 64 -3.83 9.11 -2.25
C GLY A 64 -4.99 9.87 -2.91
N PHE A 65 -4.75 11.11 -3.34
CA PHE A 65 -5.72 11.88 -4.12
C PHE A 65 -6.07 11.21 -5.45
N ILE A 66 -5.05 10.77 -6.20
CA ILE A 66 -5.24 10.05 -7.47
C ILE A 66 -6.01 8.75 -7.24
N TYR A 67 -5.69 8.04 -6.16
CA TYR A 67 -6.34 6.78 -5.79
C TYR A 67 -7.83 6.97 -5.55
N ASP A 68 -8.18 7.98 -4.76
CA ASP A 68 -9.57 8.30 -4.48
C ASP A 68 -10.35 8.60 -5.77
N ILE A 69 -9.76 9.35 -6.71
CA ILE A 69 -10.40 9.66 -8.01
C ILE A 69 -10.61 8.41 -8.88
N VAL A 70 -9.67 7.47 -8.86
CA VAL A 70 -9.67 6.33 -9.80
C VAL A 70 -10.47 5.15 -9.26
N TYR A 71 -10.43 4.88 -7.95
CA TYR A 71 -10.97 3.66 -7.36
C TYR A 71 -12.17 3.86 -6.44
N THR A 72 -12.44 5.08 -5.99
CA THR A 72 -13.48 5.31 -4.99
C THR A 72 -14.50 6.35 -5.45
N GLU A 73 -15.71 6.25 -4.92
CA GLU A 73 -16.74 7.27 -5.13
C GLU A 73 -16.58 8.46 -4.16
N ILE A 74 -15.72 8.33 -3.14
CA ILE A 74 -15.57 9.29 -2.04
C ILE A 74 -14.15 9.83 -2.00
N ILE A 75 -14.00 11.09 -2.39
CA ILE A 75 -12.72 11.78 -2.27
C ILE A 75 -12.40 12.03 -0.79
N GLY A 76 -11.24 11.57 -0.34
CA GLY A 76 -10.72 11.86 1.00
C GLY A 76 -10.28 10.64 1.81
N ILE A 77 -10.74 9.43 1.47
CA ILE A 77 -10.43 8.23 2.26
C ILE A 77 -8.95 7.89 2.16
N TYR A 78 -8.45 7.61 0.95
CA TYR A 78 -7.05 7.25 0.74
C TYR A 78 -6.13 8.47 0.78
N LEU A 79 -6.64 9.65 0.39
CA LEU A 79 -5.95 10.93 0.59
C LEU A 79 -5.54 11.15 2.06
N ALA A 80 -6.41 10.79 3.02
CA ALA A 80 -6.09 10.90 4.44
C ALA A 80 -5.33 9.68 4.97
N ALA A 81 -5.72 8.47 4.55
CA ALA A 81 -5.17 7.22 5.09
C ALA A 81 -3.69 7.02 4.71
N PHE A 82 -3.29 7.28 3.46
CA PHE A 82 -1.91 7.05 3.03
C PHE A 82 -0.89 7.89 3.82
N PRO A 83 -1.00 9.23 3.90
CA PRO A 83 -0.09 10.04 4.69
C PRO A 83 -0.10 9.67 6.18
N LEU A 84 -1.27 9.32 6.73
CA LEU A 84 -1.41 8.87 8.11
C LEU A 84 -0.56 7.63 8.37
N PHE A 85 -0.71 6.58 7.56
CA PHE A 85 0.05 5.34 7.76
C PHE A 85 1.55 5.50 7.47
N ILE A 86 1.92 6.32 6.49
CA ILE A 86 3.32 6.71 6.25
C ILE A 86 3.91 7.39 7.50
N PHE A 87 3.17 8.29 8.12
CA PHE A 87 3.61 8.93 9.35
C PHE A 87 3.77 7.91 10.48
N LEU A 88 2.77 7.06 10.71
CA LEU A 88 2.80 6.06 11.78
C LEU A 88 3.96 5.06 11.63
N ILE A 89 4.18 4.52 10.42
CA ILE A 89 5.28 3.57 10.17
C ILE A 89 6.66 4.23 10.34
N SER A 90 6.79 5.51 9.96
CA SER A 90 8.04 6.27 10.12
C SER A 90 8.42 6.47 11.59
N GLN A 91 7.44 6.46 12.49
CA GLN A 91 7.65 6.52 13.93
C GLN A 91 7.93 5.13 14.50
N ALA A 92 7.20 4.10 14.06
CA ALA A 92 7.39 2.73 14.51
C ALA A 92 8.81 2.20 14.21
N ILE A 93 9.36 2.50 13.03
CA ILE A 93 10.67 2.00 12.61
C ILE A 93 11.84 2.57 13.42
N LYS A 94 11.68 3.74 14.08
CA LYS A 94 12.72 4.32 14.94
C LYS A 94 12.97 3.49 16.20
N ILE A 95 11.98 2.71 16.61
CA ILE A 95 12.00 1.89 17.83
C ILE A 95 12.40 0.44 17.49
N LEU A 96 12.20 0.01 16.24
CA LEU A 96 12.40 -1.36 15.80
C LEU A 96 13.75 -1.55 15.07
N TYR A 97 14.65 -2.34 15.65
CA TYR A 97 15.80 -2.89 14.93
C TYR A 97 15.31 -3.95 13.93
N ALA A 98 14.93 -3.51 12.73
CA ALA A 98 14.19 -4.33 11.79
C ALA A 98 15.04 -4.76 10.59
N ASN A 99 15.22 -6.07 10.44
CA ASN A 99 15.69 -6.71 9.20
C ASN A 99 14.59 -6.65 8.11
N LEU A 100 14.91 -7.12 6.90
CA LEU A 100 13.95 -7.15 5.78
C LEU A 100 12.65 -7.89 6.15
N PHE A 101 12.76 -8.98 6.90
CA PHE A 101 11.61 -9.78 7.33
C PHE A 101 10.67 -9.01 8.25
N VAL A 102 11.20 -8.35 9.29
CA VAL A 102 10.41 -7.53 10.23
C VAL A 102 9.75 -6.36 9.50
N ARG A 103 10.46 -5.72 8.56
CA ARG A 103 9.90 -4.63 7.73
C ARG A 103 8.76 -5.12 6.84
N SER A 104 8.90 -6.28 6.23
CA SER A 104 7.84 -6.92 5.42
C SER A 104 6.59 -7.25 6.24
N ILE A 105 6.76 -7.79 7.45
CA ILE A 105 5.64 -8.04 8.37
C ILE A 105 4.97 -6.73 8.76
N LEU A 106 5.76 -5.70 9.09
CA LEU A 106 5.22 -4.39 9.46
C LEU A 106 4.36 -3.81 8.33
N VAL A 107 4.82 -3.92 7.08
CA VAL A 107 4.03 -3.50 5.91
C VAL A 107 2.72 -4.28 5.79
N LEU A 108 2.75 -5.60 5.98
CA LEU A 108 1.54 -6.42 5.93
C LEU A 108 0.53 -6.03 7.03
N ILE A 109 1.01 -5.74 8.24
CA ILE A 109 0.17 -5.25 9.36
C ILE A 109 -0.48 -3.91 9.00
N TRP A 110 0.30 -2.98 8.43
CA TRP A 110 -0.26 -1.68 8.03
C TRP A 110 -1.24 -1.80 6.86
N THR A 111 -1.05 -2.75 5.94
CA THR A 111 -2.04 -3.05 4.89
C THR A 111 -3.33 -3.58 5.49
N ALA A 112 -3.26 -4.45 6.52
CA ALA A 112 -4.46 -4.90 7.24
C ALA A 112 -5.17 -3.73 7.94
N ALA A 113 -4.41 -2.85 8.59
CA ALA A 113 -4.94 -1.66 9.24
C ALA A 113 -5.62 -0.69 8.26
N LEU A 114 -5.05 -0.53 7.06
CA LEU A 114 -5.64 0.25 5.98
C LEU A 114 -6.99 -0.33 5.54
N GLU A 115 -7.07 -1.64 5.28
CA GLU A 115 -8.33 -2.32 4.91
C GLU A 115 -9.40 -2.13 5.99
N TYR A 116 -9.04 -2.27 7.27
CA TYR A 116 -9.96 -2.03 8.37
C TYR A 116 -10.43 -0.57 8.46
N LEU A 117 -9.54 0.39 8.28
CA LEU A 117 -9.88 1.81 8.29
C LEU A 117 -10.84 2.12 7.14
N VAL A 118 -10.54 1.65 5.93
CA VAL A 118 -11.38 1.84 4.75
C VAL A 118 -12.74 1.19 4.94
N TYR A 119 -12.79 -0.05 5.44
CA TYR A 119 -14.06 -0.73 5.74
C TYR A 119 -14.88 0.04 6.80
N GLY A 120 -14.24 0.47 7.89
CA GLY A 120 -14.89 1.22 8.96
C GLY A 120 -15.48 2.54 8.47
N LEU A 121 -14.75 3.29 7.64
CA LEU A 121 -15.27 4.53 7.05
C LEU A 121 -16.42 4.26 6.09
N ASN A 122 -16.31 3.26 5.21
CA ASN A 122 -17.40 2.90 4.31
C ASN A 122 -18.67 2.46 5.07
N ALA A 123 -18.51 1.73 6.18
CA ALA A 123 -19.63 1.31 7.02
C ALA A 123 -20.26 2.52 7.74
N LEU A 124 -19.43 3.45 8.25
CA LEU A 124 -19.87 4.67 8.93
C LEU A 124 -20.70 5.57 8.02
N PHE A 125 -20.28 5.70 6.76
CA PHE A 125 -20.98 6.51 5.75
C PHE A 125 -22.14 5.75 5.06
N GLY A 126 -22.37 4.48 5.39
CA GLY A 126 -23.49 3.69 4.86
C GLY A 126 -23.28 3.13 3.44
N PHE A 127 -22.05 3.14 2.92
CA PHE A 127 -21.71 2.59 1.60
C PHE A 127 -21.54 1.06 1.60
N THR A 128 -21.45 0.44 2.78
CA THR A 128 -21.42 -1.02 2.89
C THR A 128 -22.33 -1.52 4.01
N ASN A 129 -23.09 -2.56 3.69
CA ASN A 129 -23.91 -3.33 4.65
C ASN A 129 -23.26 -4.69 4.98
N MET A 130 -22.00 -4.88 4.60
CA MET A 130 -21.29 -6.13 4.88
C MET A 130 -21.05 -6.28 6.38
N ASN A 131 -21.45 -7.42 6.93
CA ASN A 131 -21.11 -7.79 8.31
C ASN A 131 -19.59 -7.97 8.45
N ASN A 132 -19.05 -7.67 9.62
CA ASN A 132 -17.63 -7.79 9.96
C ASN A 132 -17.07 -9.21 9.69
N THR A 133 -17.85 -10.26 10.00
CA THR A 133 -17.44 -11.65 9.72
C THR A 133 -17.35 -11.95 8.22
N TYR A 134 -18.24 -11.36 7.42
CA TYR A 134 -18.19 -11.48 5.97
C TYR A 134 -16.98 -10.75 5.41
N PHE A 135 -16.75 -9.51 5.85
CA PHE A 135 -15.58 -8.70 5.48
C PHE A 135 -14.26 -9.44 5.75
N LEU A 136 -14.11 -9.99 6.95
CA LEU A 136 -12.93 -10.75 7.36
C LEU A 136 -12.58 -11.90 6.40
N ASN A 137 -13.58 -12.73 6.10
CA ASN A 137 -13.36 -13.97 5.36
C ASN A 137 -13.32 -13.76 3.83
N HIS A 138 -14.10 -12.82 3.32
CA HIS A 138 -14.31 -12.67 1.88
C HIS A 138 -13.54 -11.51 1.26
N ARG A 139 -13.03 -10.58 2.08
CA ARG A 139 -12.26 -9.42 1.60
C ARG A 139 -10.90 -9.33 2.25
N LEU A 140 -10.83 -9.29 3.58
CA LEU A 140 -9.57 -9.05 4.29
C LEU A 140 -8.58 -10.20 4.11
N LEU A 141 -8.97 -11.44 4.43
CA LEU A 141 -8.07 -12.59 4.33
C LEU A 141 -7.54 -12.82 2.90
N PRO A 142 -8.39 -12.85 1.85
CA PRO A 142 -7.93 -12.97 0.47
C PRO A 142 -6.98 -11.84 0.05
N THR A 143 -7.29 -10.61 0.46
CA THR A 143 -6.46 -9.42 0.19
C THR A 143 -5.09 -9.52 0.88
N LEU A 144 -5.06 -9.92 2.15
CA LEU A 144 -3.80 -10.09 2.88
C LEU A 144 -2.95 -11.22 2.30
N LEU A 145 -3.55 -12.32 1.84
CA LEU A 145 -2.82 -13.40 1.19
C LEU A 145 -2.16 -12.94 -0.10
N LEU A 146 -2.88 -12.22 -0.96
CA LEU A 146 -2.31 -11.66 -2.19
C LEU A 146 -1.16 -10.70 -1.88
N ASN A 147 -1.37 -9.76 -0.96
CA ASN A 147 -0.36 -8.77 -0.62
C ASN A 147 0.85 -9.40 0.07
N ALA A 148 0.66 -10.42 0.91
CA ALA A 148 1.76 -11.18 1.51
C ALA A 148 2.59 -11.89 0.44
N LEU A 149 1.95 -12.50 -0.57
CA LEU A 149 2.66 -13.13 -1.69
C LEU A 149 3.46 -12.09 -2.49
N PHE A 150 2.86 -10.94 -2.77
CA PHE A 150 3.53 -9.83 -3.45
C PHE A 150 4.75 -9.34 -2.65
N ILE A 151 4.59 -9.12 -1.34
CA ILE A 151 5.70 -8.75 -0.45
C ILE A 151 6.80 -9.81 -0.48
N LEU A 152 6.48 -11.10 -0.44
CA LEU A 152 7.48 -12.16 -0.43
C LEU A 152 8.36 -12.15 -1.70
N ILE A 153 7.74 -11.92 -2.86
CA ILE A 153 8.43 -11.89 -4.16
C ILE A 153 9.20 -10.58 -4.35
N PHE A 154 8.57 -9.45 -4.03
CA PHE A 154 9.08 -8.13 -4.40
C PHE A 154 9.84 -7.40 -3.27
N ALA A 155 9.70 -7.78 -2.00
CA ALA A 155 10.38 -7.06 -0.91
C ALA A 155 11.90 -7.00 -1.09
N TYR A 156 12.52 -8.11 -1.49
CA TYR A 156 13.97 -8.16 -1.71
C TYR A 156 14.43 -7.21 -2.84
N PRO A 157 13.97 -7.35 -4.10
CA PRO A 157 14.42 -6.48 -5.19
C PRO A 157 14.07 -5.01 -4.92
N PHE A 158 12.91 -4.74 -4.31
CA PHE A 158 12.47 -3.37 -4.01
C PHE A 158 13.34 -2.71 -2.94
N SER A 159 13.69 -3.46 -1.88
CA SER A 159 14.58 -2.97 -0.82
C SER A 159 15.99 -2.67 -1.34
N SER A 160 16.51 -3.51 -2.25
CA SER A 160 17.81 -3.30 -2.89
C SER A 160 17.81 -2.05 -3.76
N LEU A 161 16.81 -1.92 -4.65
CA LEU A 161 16.65 -0.75 -5.53
C LEU A 161 16.59 0.57 -4.74
N LEU A 162 15.78 0.61 -3.67
CA LEU A 162 15.63 1.82 -2.87
C LEU A 162 16.91 2.20 -2.11
N ARG A 163 17.66 1.21 -1.60
CA ARG A 163 18.96 1.45 -0.95
C ARG A 163 19.98 2.04 -1.93
N THR A 164 20.09 1.45 -3.12
CA THR A 164 20.98 1.98 -4.18
C THR A 164 20.59 3.40 -4.60
N ILE A 165 19.30 3.71 -4.68
CA ILE A 165 18.84 5.09 -4.95
C ILE A 165 19.16 6.04 -3.79
N SER A 166 19.14 5.55 -2.54
CA SER A 166 19.54 6.32 -1.37
C SER A 166 21.02 6.71 -1.42
N GLU A 167 21.89 5.72 -1.59
CA GLU A 167 23.36 5.90 -1.63
C GLU A 167 23.79 6.89 -2.73
N ASN A 168 23.24 6.74 -3.94
CA ASN A 168 23.54 7.64 -5.07
C ASN A 168 23.06 9.09 -4.89
N ASN A 169 22.19 9.38 -3.91
CA ASN A 169 21.75 10.74 -3.60
C ASN A 169 22.55 11.37 -2.44
N GLU A 170 23.30 10.58 -1.66
CA GLU A 170 24.18 11.08 -0.59
C GLU A 170 25.58 11.46 -1.11
N GLU A 171 26.03 10.86 -2.22
CA GLU A 171 27.30 11.20 -2.88
C GLU A 171 27.24 12.48 -3.75
N LYS A 172 26.13 13.22 -3.74
CA LYS A 172 25.92 14.46 -4.51
C LYS A 172 25.60 15.64 -3.61
#